data_AF-A0A5D2B0Y0-F1
#
_entry.id   AF-A0A5D2B0Y0-F1
#
_cell.length_a   1.000
_cell.length_b   1.000
_cell.length_c   1.000
_cell.angle_alpha   90.00
_cell.angle_beta   90.00
_cell.angle_gamma   90.00
#
_symmetry.space_group_name_H-M   'P 1'
#
loop_
_entity.id
_entity.type
_entity.pdbx_description
1 polymer ?
#
loop_
_entity_poly.entity_id
_entity_poly.type
_entity_poly.pdbx_seq_one_letter_code
_entity_poly.pdbx_strand_id
1 'polypeptide(L)'
;MKSLHFFFLLFFFTLSCFSQTESSTVNDVLMHCNGSIRECNEANEMLMESEISRRFLEQKRYISPGALKRDQPVCRGGAGGEAYSKSGGCLPEPSNPYNRGCSKYYRCRSDS
;
A
#
# COMPACT_ATOMS: atom_id res chain seq x y z
N MET A 1 -16.06 -10.13 53.70
CA MET A 1 -14.61 -9.88 53.45
C MET A 1 -13.98 -10.87 52.47
N LYS A 2 -14.22 -12.19 52.59
CA LYS A 2 -13.63 -13.22 51.69
C LYS A 2 -14.05 -13.12 50.21
N SER A 3 -15.30 -12.74 49.95
CA SER A 3 -15.82 -12.55 48.58
C SER A 3 -15.19 -11.34 47.88
N LEU A 4 -14.99 -10.22 48.59
CA LEU A 4 -14.35 -9.02 48.03
C LEU A 4 -12.88 -9.27 47.66
N HIS A 5 -12.17 -10.06 48.47
CA HIS A 5 -10.78 -10.44 48.21
C HIS A 5 -10.65 -11.36 46.98
N PHE A 6 -11.63 -12.23 46.74
CA PHE A 6 -11.69 -13.10 45.56
C PHE A 6 -11.89 -12.29 44.26
N PHE A 7 -12.78 -11.29 44.28
CA PHE A 7 -12.96 -10.37 43.16
C PHE A 7 -11.71 -9.54 42.88
N PHE A 8 -11.00 -9.10 43.92
CA PHE A 8 -9.74 -8.38 43.77
C PHE A 8 -8.64 -9.24 43.12
N LEU A 9 -8.52 -10.52 43.50
CA LEU A 9 -7.56 -11.44 42.90
C LEU A 9 -7.88 -11.76 41.43
N LEU A 10 -9.16 -11.94 41.09
CA LEU A 10 -9.58 -12.12 39.70
C LEU A 10 -9.29 -10.89 38.85
N PHE A 11 -9.50 -9.68 39.38
CA PHE A 11 -9.19 -8.43 38.69
C PHE A 11 -7.68 -8.26 38.44
N PHE A 12 -6.83 -8.57 39.43
CA PHE A 12 -5.38 -8.51 39.24
C PHE A 12 -4.88 -9.59 38.26
N PHE A 13 -5.49 -10.77 38.24
CA PHE A 13 -5.15 -11.86 37.34
C PHE A 13 -5.53 -11.56 35.88
N THR A 14 -6.65 -10.86 35.64
CA THR A 14 -7.03 -10.41 34.29
C THR A 14 -6.17 -9.24 33.82
N LEU A 15 -5.78 -8.33 34.73
CA LEU A 15 -4.89 -7.21 34.42
C LEU A 15 -3.48 -7.68 34.01
N SER A 16 -2.94 -8.69 34.69
CA SER A 16 -1.62 -9.27 34.35
C SER A 16 -1.64 -10.12 33.07
N CYS A 17 -2.79 -10.68 32.71
CA CYS A 17 -2.98 -11.38 31.43
C CYS A 17 -3.04 -10.40 30.25
N PHE A 18 -3.63 -9.21 30.44
CA PHE A 18 -3.67 -8.15 29.42
C PHE A 18 -2.27 -7.60 29.07
N SER A 19 -1.32 -7.62 30.01
CA SER A 19 0.06 -7.19 29.77
C SER A 19 0.88 -8.17 28.94
N GLN A 20 0.35 -9.34 28.58
CA GLN A 20 1.00 -10.34 27.72
C GLN A 20 0.49 -10.30 26.27
N THR A 21 -0.06 -9.18 25.82
CA THR A 21 -0.06 -8.91 24.38
C THR A 21 1.38 -8.60 23.98
N GLU A 22 2.05 -9.61 23.41
CA GLU A 22 3.13 -9.50 22.43
C GLU A 22 3.50 -8.05 22.11
N SER A 23 4.41 -7.46 22.92
CA SER A 23 5.38 -6.56 22.34
C SER A 23 6.41 -7.49 21.73
N SER A 24 6.09 -7.99 20.53
CA SER A 24 7.10 -8.47 19.61
C SER A 24 8.03 -7.28 19.50
N THR A 25 9.17 -7.36 20.17
CA THR A 25 10.23 -6.39 20.05
C THR A 25 10.43 -6.20 18.56
N VAL A 26 9.99 -5.06 18.01
CA VAL A 26 10.54 -4.58 16.76
C VAL A 26 11.98 -4.29 17.15
N ASN A 27 12.80 -5.33 17.05
CA ASN A 27 14.23 -5.18 16.95
C ASN A 27 14.44 -4.51 15.60
N ASP A 28 14.10 -3.23 15.52
CA ASP A 28 14.78 -2.25 14.69
C ASP A 28 16.15 -1.99 15.34
N VAL A 29 16.82 -3.08 15.74
CA VAL A 29 18.25 -3.07 15.82
C VAL A 29 18.63 -2.96 14.38
N LEU A 30 19.21 -1.81 14.05
CA LEU A 30 20.02 -1.48 12.90
C LEU A 30 20.97 -2.64 12.53
N MET A 31 20.42 -3.75 12.06
CA MET A 31 21.15 -4.87 11.55
C MET A 31 21.53 -4.44 10.16
N HIS A 32 22.79 -4.04 10.04
CA HIS A 32 23.42 -3.73 8.78
C HIS A 32 23.43 -5.02 7.94
N CYS A 33 22.29 -5.31 7.31
CA CYS A 33 22.12 -6.47 6.48
C CYS A 33 22.82 -6.20 5.16
N ASN A 34 23.81 -7.02 4.85
CA ASN A 34 24.59 -6.90 3.63
C ASN A 34 23.95 -7.77 2.54
N GLY A 35 22.75 -7.39 2.12
CA GLY A 35 21.92 -8.13 1.16
C GLY A 35 20.90 -7.22 0.47
N SER A 36 20.10 -7.79 -0.44
CA SER A 36 19.00 -7.03 -1.04
C SER A 36 17.90 -6.74 -0.02
N ILE A 37 17.14 -5.65 -0.20
CA ILE A 37 16.02 -5.30 0.70
C ILE A 37 15.07 -6.49 0.92
N ARG A 38 14.83 -7.29 -0.13
CA ARG A 38 14.04 -8.52 -0.07
C ARG A 38 14.60 -9.57 0.89
N GLU A 39 15.92 -9.78 0.90
CA GLU A 39 16.58 -10.75 1.78
C GLU A 39 16.63 -10.26 3.22
N CYS A 40 16.91 -8.97 3.40
CA CYS A 40 16.99 -8.35 4.71
C CYS A 40 15.63 -8.22 5.41
N ASN A 41 14.55 -8.20 4.63
CA ASN A 41 13.20 -7.96 5.10
C ASN A 41 12.29 -9.19 4.93
N GLU A 42 12.84 -10.39 4.69
CA GLU A 42 12.08 -11.61 4.37
C GLU A 42 10.98 -11.92 5.41
N ALA A 43 11.28 -11.75 6.70
CA ALA A 43 10.31 -11.95 7.77
C ALA A 43 9.15 -10.95 7.76
N ASN A 44 9.39 -9.72 7.27
CA ASN A 44 8.39 -8.66 7.19
C ASN A 44 7.65 -8.65 5.85
N GLU A 45 8.18 -9.26 4.78
CA GLU A 45 7.47 -9.39 3.50
C GLU A 45 6.11 -10.08 3.67
N MET A 46 6.04 -11.10 4.55
CA MET A 46 4.78 -11.78 4.89
C MET A 46 3.82 -10.92 5.73
N LEU A 47 4.31 -9.84 6.33
CA LEU A 47 3.53 -8.88 7.12
C LEU A 47 3.08 -7.67 6.28
N MET A 48 3.65 -7.48 5.09
CA MET A 48 3.24 -6.43 4.17
C MET A 48 1.86 -6.77 3.58
N GLU A 49 0.92 -5.82 3.64
CA GLU A 49 -0.38 -5.99 3.01
C GLU A 49 -0.24 -6.04 1.48
N SER A 50 -1.00 -6.92 0.82
CA SER A 50 -1.11 -6.92 -0.64
C SER A 50 -1.66 -5.57 -1.14
N GLU A 51 -1.24 -5.11 -2.31
CA GLU A 51 -1.80 -3.89 -2.95
C GLU A 51 -3.33 -3.95 -3.09
N ILE A 52 -3.88 -5.16 -3.12
CA ILE A 52 -5.32 -5.43 -3.15
C ILE A 52 -6.01 -4.92 -1.86
N SER A 53 -5.41 -5.05 -0.67
CA SER A 53 -5.98 -4.53 0.58
C SER A 53 -6.08 -3.00 0.60
N ARG A 54 -5.20 -2.31 -0.13
CA ARG A 54 -5.25 -0.86 -0.29
C ARG A 54 -6.33 -0.38 -1.26
N ARG A 55 -6.93 -1.29 -2.04
CA ARG A 55 -8.03 -0.94 -2.94
C ARG A 55 -9.30 -0.84 -2.11
N PHE A 56 -9.71 0.39 -1.82
CA PHE A 56 -11.00 0.68 -1.23
C PHE A 56 -12.10 0.39 -2.27
N LEU A 57 -12.71 -0.80 -2.21
CA LEU A 57 -13.91 -1.08 -3.00
C LEU A 57 -15.06 -0.25 -2.41
N GLU A 58 -15.66 0.61 -3.24
CA GLU A 58 -16.70 1.55 -2.83
C GLU A 58 -17.86 0.81 -2.11
N GLN A 59 -18.22 1.24 -0.89
CA GLN A 59 -19.24 0.63 -0.02
C GLN A 59 -20.70 0.74 -0.52
N LYS A 60 -20.93 1.26 -1.74
CA LYS A 60 -22.28 1.57 -2.22
C LYS A 60 -22.86 0.40 -3.00
N ARG A 61 -24.13 0.10 -2.74
CA ARG A 61 -24.91 -0.96 -3.42
C ARG A 61 -25.45 -0.56 -4.79
N TYR A 62 -25.10 0.63 -5.29
CA TYR A 62 -25.59 1.15 -6.57
C TYR A 62 -24.45 1.71 -7.40
N ILE A 63 -24.55 1.53 -8.71
CA ILE A 63 -23.64 2.13 -9.69
C ILE A 63 -24.05 3.60 -9.87
N SER A 64 -23.07 4.52 -9.86
CA SER A 64 -23.37 5.93 -10.07
C SER A 64 -23.96 6.16 -11.48
N PRO A 65 -24.96 7.06 -11.67
CA PRO A 65 -25.57 7.30 -12.98
C PRO A 65 -24.56 7.72 -14.07
N GLY A 66 -23.46 8.37 -13.67
CA GLY A 66 -22.37 8.73 -14.58
C GLY A 66 -21.66 7.50 -15.16
N ALA A 67 -21.53 6.43 -14.39
CA ALA A 67 -20.89 5.18 -14.84
C ALA A 67 -21.76 4.37 -15.82
N LEU A 68 -23.07 4.64 -15.90
CA LEU A 68 -23.97 3.99 -16.86
C LEU A 68 -23.94 4.65 -18.25
N LYS A 69 -23.27 5.80 -18.39
CA LYS A 69 -23.11 6.46 -19.68
C LYS A 69 -22.10 5.68 -20.51
N ARG A 70 -22.59 5.04 -21.58
CA ARG A 70 -21.72 4.30 -22.51
C ARG A 70 -20.65 5.21 -23.06
N ASP A 71 -19.44 4.66 -23.15
CA ASP A 71 -18.29 5.29 -23.74
C ASP A 71 -17.91 6.63 -23.11
N GLN A 72 -18.40 6.98 -21.91
CA GLN A 72 -17.97 8.21 -21.23
C GLN A 72 -16.97 7.87 -20.12
N PRO A 73 -15.76 8.46 -20.13
CA PRO A 73 -14.80 8.24 -19.05
C PRO A 73 -15.26 8.89 -17.74
N VAL A 74 -14.82 8.34 -16.60
CA VAL A 74 -15.16 8.83 -15.25
C VAL A 74 -14.56 10.21 -14.95
N CYS A 75 -13.46 10.52 -15.62
CA CYS A 75 -12.67 11.74 -15.52
C CYS A 75 -13.15 12.81 -16.51
N ARG A 76 -12.80 14.07 -16.23
CA ARG A 76 -13.09 15.20 -17.13
C ARG A 76 -12.06 15.22 -18.27
N GLY A 77 -12.20 14.30 -19.22
CA GLY A 77 -11.40 14.32 -20.44
C GLY A 77 -11.59 13.09 -21.30
N GLY A 78 -11.62 13.29 -22.62
CA GLY A 78 -11.63 12.22 -23.63
C GLY A 78 -12.95 12.07 -24.36
N ALA A 79 -12.88 11.68 -25.63
CA ALA A 79 -14.03 11.24 -26.39
C ALA A 79 -14.34 9.76 -26.10
N GLY A 80 -15.57 9.34 -26.40
CA GLY A 80 -15.94 7.95 -26.19
C GLY A 80 -15.21 6.99 -27.11
N GLY A 81 -14.74 5.89 -26.53
CA GLY A 81 -13.90 4.89 -27.20
C GLY A 81 -12.40 5.20 -27.18
N GLU A 82 -11.98 6.35 -26.65
CA GLU A 82 -10.55 6.66 -26.49
C GLU A 82 -9.96 6.02 -25.23
N ALA A 83 -8.67 5.67 -25.30
CA ALA A 83 -7.95 5.19 -24.13
C ALA A 83 -7.80 6.30 -23.09
N TYR A 84 -7.92 5.95 -21.80
CA TYR A 84 -7.74 6.89 -20.67
C TYR A 84 -6.38 7.61 -20.66
N SER A 85 -5.37 7.09 -21.36
CA SER A 85 -4.06 7.73 -21.50
C SER A 85 -4.01 8.83 -22.55
N LYS A 86 -4.96 8.86 -23.50
CA LYS A 86 -5.03 9.89 -24.54
C LYS A 86 -5.76 11.14 -24.08
N SER A 87 -6.57 11.01 -23.03
CA SER A 87 -7.40 12.09 -22.52
C SER A 87 -6.80 12.73 -21.27
N GLY A 88 -6.65 14.06 -21.32
CA GLY A 88 -6.15 14.84 -20.18
C GLY A 88 -7.04 14.66 -18.94
N GLY A 89 -6.42 14.48 -17.78
CA GLY A 89 -7.11 14.45 -16.48
C GLY A 89 -7.67 13.10 -16.06
N CYS A 90 -7.42 12.03 -16.82
CA CYS A 90 -7.83 10.67 -16.47
C CYS A 90 -6.76 9.85 -15.76
N LEU A 91 -5.52 9.98 -16.23
CA LEU A 91 -4.36 9.40 -15.56
C LEU A 91 -3.53 10.53 -14.96
N PRO A 92 -2.91 10.29 -13.78
CA PRO A 92 -1.86 11.18 -13.30
C PRO A 92 -0.67 11.15 -14.27
N GLU A 93 0.19 12.17 -14.19
CA GLU A 93 1.43 12.14 -14.96
C GLU A 93 2.27 10.89 -14.63
N PRO A 94 2.96 10.31 -15.63
CA PRO A 94 3.82 9.16 -15.40
C PRO A 94 4.88 9.46 -14.33
N SER A 95 4.90 8.66 -13.26
CA SER A 95 5.87 8.85 -12.17
C SER A 95 7.33 8.71 -12.63
N ASN A 96 7.55 7.87 -13.64
CA ASN A 96 8.87 7.63 -14.23
C ASN A 96 8.84 8.03 -15.70
N PRO A 97 9.24 9.26 -16.05
CA PRO A 97 9.36 9.66 -17.44
C PRO A 97 10.44 8.82 -18.14
N TYR A 98 10.16 8.37 -19.37
CA TYR A 98 11.15 7.60 -20.14
C TYR A 98 12.28 8.52 -20.59
N ASN A 99 13.36 8.56 -19.81
CA ASN A 99 14.58 9.31 -20.14
C ASN A 99 15.75 8.38 -20.49
N ARG A 100 15.48 7.26 -21.18
CA ARG A 100 16.53 6.33 -21.65
C ARG A 100 17.35 6.95 -22.79
N GLY A 101 17.89 8.13 -22.56
CA GLY A 101 18.91 8.75 -23.37
C GLY A 101 20.21 7.98 -23.19
N CYS A 102 21.07 8.07 -24.20
CA CYS A 102 22.39 7.54 -24.08
C CYS A 102 23.23 8.38 -23.12
N SER A 103 23.66 7.81 -21.99
CA SER A 103 24.69 8.47 -21.17
C SER A 103 25.95 8.65 -22.01
N LYS A 104 26.62 9.81 -21.87
CA LYS A 104 27.87 10.13 -22.61
C LYS A 104 28.93 9.02 -22.54
N TYR A 105 28.97 8.29 -21.43
CA TYR A 105 29.83 7.12 -21.23
C TYR A 105 29.63 6.02 -22.29
N TYR A 106 28.38 5.76 -22.69
CA TYR A 106 28.03 4.71 -23.64
C TYR A 106 28.30 5.10 -25.11
N ARG A 107 28.74 6.35 -25.38
CA ARG A 107 29.11 6.85 -26.72
C ARG A 107 28.13 6.44 -27.82
N CYS A 108 26.83 6.44 -27.53
CA CYS A 108 25.86 6.05 -28.54
C CYS A 108 25.98 6.98 -29.72
N ARG A 109 25.82 6.40 -30.91
CA ARG A 109 25.79 7.13 -32.16
C ARG A 109 24.69 8.17 -32.04
N SER A 110 25.07 9.44 -31.99
CA SER A 110 24.13 10.53 -32.21
C SER A 110 23.66 10.39 -33.65
N ASP A 111 22.42 9.94 -33.83
CA ASP A 111 21.81 9.86 -35.15
C ASP A 111 21.79 11.27 -35.77
N SER A 112 22.14 11.31 -37.05
CA SER A 112 22.18 12.47 -37.94
C SER A 112 20.85 13.20 -38.04
#